data_AF-A0A2A2LF92-F1
#
_entry.id   AF-A0A2A2LF92-F1
#
_cell.length_a   1.000
_cell.length_b   1.000
_cell.length_c   1.000
_cell.angle_alpha   90.00
_cell.angle_beta   90.00
_cell.angle_gamma   90.00
#
_symmetry.space_group_name_H-M   'P 1'
#
loop_
_entity.id
_entity.type
_entity.pdbx_description
1 polymer ?
#
loop_
_entity_poly.entity_id
_entity_poly.type
_entity_poly.pdbx_seq_one_letter_code
_entity_poly.pdbx_strand_id
1 'polypeptide(L)'
;MNCLFVFQDASHPLNNVPAGAIRQQAAYVPPHLRNKSAAQRAAIMESAAPTAIKPQQNQQTQQVNEKDRKIRQLETKLNDILKLKEKQKKDDILQKNQLEKINKEAELQDELEKLKLLS
;
A
#
# COMPACT_ATOMS: atom_id res chain seq x y z
N MET A 1 60.48 13.05 28.29
CA MET A 1 59.78 14.30 28.67
C MET A 1 58.48 13.94 29.39
N ASN A 2 58.16 14.75 30.40
CA ASN A 2 57.15 14.57 31.44
C ASN A 2 55.72 14.29 30.96
N CYS A 3 55.04 13.44 31.72
CA CYS A 3 53.59 13.37 31.83
C CYS A 3 53.03 14.68 32.40
N LEU A 4 52.01 15.25 31.77
CA LEU A 4 51.14 16.23 32.39
C LEU A 4 49.70 15.98 31.93
N PHE A 5 49.00 15.10 32.66
CA PHE A 5 47.55 15.04 32.63
C PHE A 5 47.05 16.24 33.45
N VAL A 6 46.51 17.26 32.78
CA VAL A 6 45.77 18.34 33.44
C VAL A 6 44.30 17.90 33.49
N PHE A 7 43.86 17.45 34.66
CA PHE A 7 42.44 17.46 35.03
C PHE A 7 42.06 18.90 35.35
N GLN A 8 41.19 19.52 34.54
CA GLN A 8 40.59 20.81 34.85
C GLN A 8 39.06 20.67 34.82
N ASP A 9 38.50 20.83 36.00
CA ASP A 9 37.15 21.22 36.41
C ASP A 9 35.89 20.64 35.74
N ALA A 10 35.21 19.85 36.56
CA ALA A 10 33.82 19.48 36.46
C ALA A 10 32.90 20.70 36.57
N SER A 11 32.38 21.17 35.44
CA SER A 11 31.14 21.96 35.41
C SER A 11 30.36 21.71 34.12
N HIS A 12 29.74 20.52 34.05
CA HIS A 12 28.73 20.22 33.02
C HIS A 12 27.34 20.58 33.58
N PRO A 13 26.50 21.35 32.86
CA PRO A 13 25.24 21.90 33.36
C PRO A 13 24.10 20.86 33.39
N LEU A 14 24.33 19.72 34.03
CA LEU A 14 23.41 18.58 34.01
C LEU A 14 23.02 18.07 35.40
N ASN A 15 23.25 18.85 36.45
CA ASN A 15 22.94 18.42 37.81
C ASN A 15 21.59 18.93 38.35
N ASN A 16 20.57 19.10 37.50
CA ASN A 16 19.21 19.33 38.00
C ASN A 16 18.07 18.92 37.06
N VAL A 17 18.22 17.82 36.32
CA VAL A 17 17.08 17.20 35.63
C VAL A 17 16.46 16.13 36.53
N PRO A 18 15.14 16.20 36.84
CA PRO A 18 14.49 15.16 37.62
C PRO A 18 14.62 13.82 36.91
N ALA A 19 14.89 12.75 37.68
CA ALA A 19 15.03 11.38 37.18
C ALA A 19 13.72 10.93 36.50
N GLY A 20 13.62 11.19 35.20
CA GLY A 20 12.39 11.03 34.41
C GLY A 20 12.28 12.02 33.24
N ALA A 21 13.06 13.09 33.23
CA ALA A 21 13.05 14.11 32.17
C ALA A 21 13.87 13.75 30.91
N ILE A 22 14.62 12.63 30.91
CA ILE A 22 15.32 12.16 29.72
C ILE A 22 14.31 11.37 28.86
N ARG A 23 13.61 12.08 27.98
CA ARG A 23 12.98 11.43 26.82
C ARG A 23 14.12 10.90 25.96
N GLN A 24 14.41 9.60 26.09
CA GLN A 24 15.39 8.93 25.23
C GLN A 24 15.04 9.29 23.78
N GLN A 25 15.97 9.95 23.10
CA GLN A 25 15.85 10.24 21.68
C GLN A 25 15.58 8.91 20.99
N ALA A 26 14.36 8.75 20.47
CA ALA A 26 13.92 7.47 19.94
C ALA A 26 14.88 7.07 18.81
N ALA A 27 15.65 6.00 19.02
CA ALA A 27 16.52 5.44 18.00
C ALA A 27 15.71 5.24 16.72
N TYR A 28 16.30 5.59 15.57
CA TYR A 28 15.61 5.52 14.28
C TYR A 28 15.05 4.12 14.05
N VAL A 29 13.73 4.01 13.96
CA VAL A 29 13.04 2.75 13.65
C VAL A 29 12.68 2.73 12.17
N PRO A 30 13.22 1.77 11.39
CA PRO A 30 12.87 1.58 9.98
C PRO A 30 11.35 1.46 9.78
N PRO A 31 10.80 1.98 8.67
CA PRO A 31 9.36 2.11 8.46
C PRO A 31 8.59 0.80 8.61
N HIS A 32 9.18 -0.33 8.18
CA HIS A 32 8.57 -1.66 8.30
C HIS A 32 8.54 -2.22 9.74
N LEU A 33 9.25 -1.60 10.68
CA LEU A 33 9.34 -2.04 12.08
C LEU A 33 8.52 -1.18 13.05
N ARG A 34 8.02 -0.01 12.62
CA ARG A 34 7.25 0.90 13.47
C ARG A 34 5.94 0.28 13.99
N ASN A 35 5.30 -0.60 13.20
CA ASN A 35 3.96 -1.09 13.51
C ASN A 35 3.94 -2.25 14.52
N LYS A 36 5.05 -2.98 14.66
CA LYS A 36 5.14 -4.13 15.58
C LYS A 36 5.11 -3.67 17.05
N SER A 37 5.79 -2.56 17.36
CA SER A 37 5.83 -1.99 18.71
C SER A 37 4.57 -1.18 19.07
N ALA A 38 3.86 -0.63 18.07
CA ALA A 38 2.54 -0.03 18.27
C ALA A 38 1.48 -1.09 18.61
N ALA A 39 1.51 -2.24 17.94
CA ALA A 39 0.60 -3.36 18.21
C ALA A 39 0.78 -3.94 19.62
N GLN A 40 2.03 -4.03 20.11
CA GLN A 40 2.31 -4.48 21.47
C GLN A 40 1.86 -3.47 22.53
N ARG A 41 1.90 -2.16 22.27
CA ARG A 41 1.37 -1.15 23.20
C ARG A 41 -0.15 -1.12 23.25
N ALA A 42 -0.82 -1.37 22.12
CA ALA A 42 -2.28 -1.52 22.08
C ALA A 42 -2.76 -2.71 22.92
N ALA A 43 -2.00 -3.82 22.93
CA ALA A 43 -2.35 -5.02 23.69
C ALA A 43 -2.30 -4.85 25.23
N ILE A 44 -1.62 -3.82 25.76
CA ILE A 44 -1.51 -3.58 27.20
C ILE A 44 -2.58 -2.59 27.72
N MET A 45 -3.28 -1.88 26.82
CA MET A 45 -4.41 -0.99 27.16
C MET A 45 -5.79 -1.61 26.86
N GLU A 46 -5.84 -2.78 26.23
CA GLU A 46 -7.08 -3.48 25.85
C GLU A 46 -7.55 -4.44 26.98
N SER A 47 -7.61 -3.96 28.21
CA SER A 47 -8.39 -4.61 29.28
C SER A 47 -9.53 -3.70 29.73
N ALA A 48 -10.27 -3.18 28.74
CA ALA A 48 -11.62 -2.62 28.88
C ALA A 48 -12.38 -2.91 27.56
N ALA A 49 -13.32 -3.86 27.64
CA ALA A 49 -14.22 -4.35 26.59
C ALA A 49 -14.99 -3.23 25.82
N PRO A 50 -15.72 -3.48 24.69
CA PRO A 50 -16.21 -4.78 24.20
C PRO A 50 -16.06 -5.09 22.69
N THR A 51 -16.06 -6.39 22.41
CA THR A 51 -16.49 -7.08 21.17
C THR A 51 -16.92 -6.22 19.98
N ALA A 52 -15.99 -5.94 19.08
CA ALA A 52 -16.31 -5.61 17.69
C ALA A 52 -16.58 -6.91 16.91
N ILE A 53 -17.85 -7.29 16.87
CA ILE A 53 -18.37 -8.31 15.95
C ILE A 53 -18.07 -7.82 14.53
N LYS A 54 -17.11 -8.44 13.84
CA LYS A 54 -16.95 -8.26 12.40
C LYS A 54 -18.24 -8.74 11.72
N PRO A 55 -18.92 -7.93 10.90
CA PRO A 55 -20.03 -8.44 10.12
C PRO A 55 -19.45 -9.39 9.08
N GLN A 56 -19.79 -10.67 9.24
CA GLN A 56 -19.58 -11.73 8.25
C GLN A 56 -20.53 -11.46 7.08
N GLN A 57 -20.22 -10.47 6.24
CA GLN A 57 -21.02 -10.13 5.08
C GLN A 57 -20.75 -11.12 3.94
N ASN A 58 -21.71 -12.01 3.76
CA ASN A 58 -22.21 -12.56 2.49
C ASN A 58 -21.17 -12.70 1.37
N GLN A 59 -20.68 -13.92 1.17
CA GLN A 59 -19.84 -14.30 0.02
C GLN A 59 -20.54 -14.04 -1.34
N GLN A 60 -21.87 -14.00 -1.38
CA GLN A 60 -22.63 -13.70 -2.61
C GLN A 60 -22.52 -12.24 -3.08
N THR A 61 -22.54 -11.25 -2.18
CA THR A 61 -22.38 -9.83 -2.59
C THR A 61 -20.94 -9.51 -2.97
N GLN A 62 -19.96 -10.23 -2.43
CA GLN A 62 -18.56 -10.13 -2.85
C GLN A 62 -18.38 -10.67 -4.28
N GLN A 63 -18.96 -11.82 -4.61
CA GLN A 63 -18.89 -12.40 -5.96
C GLN A 63 -19.54 -11.51 -7.04
N VAL A 64 -20.65 -10.85 -6.72
CA VAL A 64 -21.28 -9.88 -7.65
C VAL A 64 -20.34 -8.69 -7.89
N ASN A 65 -19.75 -8.14 -6.83
CA ASN A 65 -18.78 -7.04 -6.95
C ASN A 65 -17.52 -7.45 -7.74
N GLU A 66 -17.02 -8.67 -7.54
CA GLU A 66 -15.87 -9.18 -8.31
C GLU A 66 -16.17 -9.32 -9.80
N LYS A 67 -17.39 -9.74 -10.17
CA LYS A 67 -17.84 -9.80 -11.57
C LYS A 67 -17.95 -8.40 -12.17
N ASP A 68 -18.60 -7.46 -11.48
CA ASP A 68 -18.72 -6.07 -11.93
C ASP A 68 -17.35 -5.40 -12.11
N ARG A 69 -16.43 -5.69 -11.18
CA ARG A 69 -15.05 -5.21 -11.27
C ARG A 69 -14.34 -5.77 -12.51
N LYS A 70 -14.52 -7.05 -12.83
CA LYS A 70 -13.96 -7.66 -14.06
C LYS A 70 -14.55 -7.03 -15.31
N ILE A 71 -15.86 -6.79 -15.35
CA ILE A 71 -16.52 -6.11 -16.49
C ILE A 71 -15.89 -4.74 -16.72
N ARG A 72 -15.78 -3.90 -15.68
CA ARG A 72 -15.17 -2.56 -15.80
C ARG A 72 -13.71 -2.62 -16.25
N GLN A 73 -12.95 -3.61 -15.79
CA GLN A 73 -11.56 -3.81 -16.23
C GLN A 73 -11.49 -4.17 -17.72
N LEU A 74 -12.35 -5.08 -18.20
CA LEU A 74 -12.42 -5.45 -19.61
C LEU A 74 -12.85 -4.26 -20.48
N GLU A 75 -13.85 -3.48 -20.05
CA GLU A 75 -14.27 -2.24 -20.72
C GLU A 75 -13.12 -1.22 -20.81
N THR A 76 -12.30 -1.11 -19.76
CA THR A 76 -11.13 -0.22 -19.76
C THR A 76 -10.07 -0.69 -20.76
N LYS A 77 -9.79 -2.00 -20.81
CA LYS A 77 -8.84 -2.58 -21.78
C LYS A 77 -9.31 -2.35 -23.22
N LEU A 78 -10.60 -2.50 -23.51
CA LEU A 78 -11.17 -2.24 -24.83
C LEU A 78 -11.06 -0.75 -25.22
N ASN A 79 -11.30 0.16 -24.28
CA ASN A 79 -11.10 1.59 -24.51
C ASN A 79 -9.64 1.94 -24.82
N ASP A 80 -8.69 1.31 -24.13
CA ASP A 80 -7.26 1.50 -24.43
C ASP A 80 -6.91 0.96 -25.82
N ILE A 81 -7.48 -0.18 -26.23
CA ILE A 81 -7.29 -0.72 -27.58
C ILE A 81 -7.88 0.21 -28.65
N LEU A 82 -9.05 0.82 -28.41
CA LEU A 82 -9.62 1.84 -29.30
C LEU A 82 -8.66 3.01 -29.52
N LYS A 83 -8.05 3.53 -28.44
CA LYS A 83 -7.02 4.59 -28.53
C LYS A 83 -5.80 4.12 -29.32
N LEU A 84 -5.38 2.86 -29.17
CA LEU A 84 -4.29 2.28 -29.96
C LEU A 84 -4.65 2.19 -31.45
N LYS A 85 -5.89 1.82 -31.80
CA LYS A 85 -6.38 1.80 -33.20
C LYS A 85 -6.46 3.20 -33.79
N GLU A 86 -6.86 4.20 -33.02
CA GLU A 86 -6.83 5.60 -33.47
C GLU A 86 -5.41 6.09 -33.76
N LYS A 87 -4.45 5.73 -32.90
CA LYS A 87 -3.02 6.00 -33.15
C LYS A 87 -2.51 5.27 -34.37
N GLN A 88 -2.92 4.02 -34.57
CA GLN A 88 -2.56 3.25 -35.76
C GLN A 88 -3.07 3.92 -37.05
N LYS A 89 -4.30 4.46 -37.03
CA LYS A 89 -4.86 5.23 -38.15
C LYS A 89 -4.17 6.58 -38.38
N LYS A 90 -3.50 7.12 -37.36
CA LYS A 90 -2.70 8.35 -37.45
C LYS A 90 -1.25 8.07 -37.89
N ASP A 91 -0.95 6.85 -38.36
CA ASP A 91 0.39 6.37 -38.74
C ASP A 91 1.44 6.51 -37.62
N ASP A 92 1.00 6.48 -36.36
CA ASP A 92 1.89 6.52 -35.21
C ASP A 92 2.64 5.17 -35.09
N ILE A 93 3.90 5.16 -34.64
CA ILE A 93 4.68 3.92 -34.53
C ILE A 93 4.20 3.13 -33.30
N LEU A 94 3.37 2.11 -33.52
CA LEU A 94 2.97 1.17 -32.47
C LEU A 94 4.04 0.10 -32.23
N GLN A 95 4.30 -0.17 -30.95
CA GLN A 95 5.17 -1.28 -30.54
C GLN A 95 4.46 -2.63 -30.76
N LYS A 96 5.23 -3.70 -30.99
CA LYS A 96 4.68 -5.07 -31.17
C LYS A 96 3.71 -5.49 -30.05
N ASN A 97 4.04 -5.17 -28.79
CA ASN A 97 3.18 -5.44 -27.65
C ASN A 97 1.79 -4.78 -27.75
N GLN A 98 1.71 -3.59 -28.37
CA GLN A 98 0.46 -2.86 -28.56
C GLN A 98 -0.35 -3.45 -29.72
N LEU A 99 0.32 -3.92 -30.79
CA LEU A 99 -0.32 -4.66 -31.88
C LEU A 99 -0.93 -5.98 -31.38
N GLU A 100 -0.24 -6.70 -30.51
CA GLU A 100 -0.77 -7.91 -29.88
C GLU A 100 -2.03 -7.62 -29.04
N LYS A 101 -2.10 -6.46 -28.37
CA LYS A 101 -3.32 -6.04 -27.67
C LYS A 101 -4.48 -5.77 -28.61
N ILE A 102 -4.23 -5.18 -29.79
CA ILE A 102 -5.25 -4.98 -30.83
C ILE A 102 -5.74 -6.33 -31.36
N ASN A 103 -4.85 -7.30 -31.61
CA ASN A 103 -5.25 -8.62 -32.09
C ASN A 103 -6.10 -9.39 -31.08
N LYS A 104 -5.84 -9.21 -29.78
CA LYS A 104 -6.62 -9.82 -28.68
C LYS A 104 -7.90 -9.06 -28.33
N GLU A 105 -8.24 -7.99 -29.04
CA GLU A 105 -9.47 -7.21 -28.82
C GLU A 105 -10.71 -8.09 -28.89
N ALA A 106 -10.80 -8.95 -29.91
CA ALA A 106 -11.94 -9.84 -30.13
C ALA A 106 -12.14 -10.82 -28.96
N GLU A 107 -11.04 -11.39 -28.43
CA GLU A 107 -11.10 -12.30 -27.28
C GLU A 107 -11.60 -11.60 -26.01
N LEU A 108 -11.17 -10.35 -25.78
CA LEU A 108 -11.62 -9.55 -24.64
C LEU A 108 -13.09 -9.11 -24.77
N GLN A 109 -13.56 -8.86 -25.99
CA GLN A 109 -14.97 -8.59 -26.26
C GLN A 109 -15.83 -9.82 -25.98
N ASP A 110 -15.43 -10.99 -26.48
CA ASP A 110 -16.11 -12.26 -26.22
C ASP A 110 -16.19 -12.58 -24.72
N GLU A 111 -15.10 -12.36 -23.96
CA GLU A 111 -15.09 -12.59 -22.51
C GLU A 111 -16.03 -11.62 -21.77
N LEU A 112 -16.10 -10.37 -22.22
CA LEU A 112 -17.00 -9.37 -21.67
C LEU A 112 -18.47 -9.69 -21.98
N GLU A 113 -18.79 -10.12 -23.19
CA GLU A 113 -20.14 -10.55 -23.57
C GLU A 113 -20.56 -11.79 -22.79
N LYS A 114 -19.68 -12.78 -22.65
CA LYS A 114 -19.94 -13.95 -21.80
C LYS A 114 -20.24 -13.56 -20.36
N LEU A 115 -19.46 -12.62 -19.79
CA LEU A 115 -19.70 -12.11 -18.43
C LEU A 115 -21.03 -11.36 -18.30
N LYS A 116 -21.46 -10.63 -19.35
CA LYS A 116 -22.76 -9.94 -19.40
C LYS A 116 -23.94 -10.89 -19.64
N LEU A 117 -23.78 -11.95 -20.42
CA LEU A 117 -24.81 -12.95 -20.66
C LEU A 117 -25.02 -13.88 -19.46
N LEU A 118 -24.01 -13.98 -18.59
CA LEU A 118 -24.06 -14.76 -17.36
C LEU A 118 -24.64 -13.98 -16.17
N SER A 119 -25.10 -12.73 -16.38
CA SER A 119 -25.80 -11.89 -15.38
C SER A 119 -27.30 -11.95 -15.60
#